data_AF-A0A532CPQ3-F1
#
_entry.id   AF-A0A532CPQ3-F1
#
_cell.length_a   1.000
_cell.length_b   1.000
_cell.length_c   1.000
_cell.angle_alpha   90.00
_cell.angle_beta   90.00
_cell.angle_gamma   90.00
#
_symmetry.space_group_name_H-M   'P 1'
#
loop_
_entity.id
_entity.type
_entity.pdbx_description
1 polymer ?
#
loop_
_entity_poly.entity_id
_entity_poly.type
_entity_poly.pdbx_seq_one_letter_code
_entity_poly.pdbx_strand_id
1 'polypeptide(L)'
;MSRKVIMLSVAVLFGMQAGLAMAANPDTGPGCGLGKLAWGDYSHQKNIAPQVLMATTNGSFGSGTFGISSGTSGCTNDGKVMAEQKTTLFAELNFENLSQEMAQGQGEHLASLATLMGVPTEQQTAFFAMTQERYTSLVKTGEASPVAMVKAINDAIASHPVLAKVSTR
;
A
#
# COMPACT_ATOMS: atom_id res chain seq x y z
N MET A 1 34.22 -3.62 -38.36
CA MET A 1 33.70 -4.14 -37.06
C MET A 1 32.96 -3.08 -36.25
N SER A 2 33.38 -1.82 -36.23
CA SER A 2 32.85 -0.77 -35.34
C SER A 2 31.36 -0.43 -35.52
N ARG A 3 30.81 -0.44 -36.75
CA ARG A 3 29.36 -0.18 -36.98
C ARG A 3 28.43 -1.26 -36.40
N LYS A 4 28.83 -2.54 -36.48
CA LYS A 4 28.06 -3.64 -35.91
C LYS A 4 28.10 -3.63 -34.38
N VAL A 5 29.26 -3.27 -33.81
CA VAL A 5 29.42 -3.08 -32.37
C VAL A 5 28.58 -1.91 -31.89
N ILE A 6 28.60 -0.75 -32.57
CA ILE A 6 27.76 0.41 -32.22
C ILE A 6 26.26 0.08 -32.30
N MET A 7 25.80 -0.64 -33.33
CA MET A 7 24.39 -1.06 -33.40
C MET A 7 24.00 -2.06 -32.30
N LEU A 8 24.89 -3.00 -31.95
CA LEU A 8 24.68 -3.92 -30.84
C LEU A 8 24.65 -3.20 -29.48
N SER A 9 25.50 -2.18 -29.28
CA SER A 9 25.51 -1.36 -28.06
C SER A 9 24.20 -0.58 -27.89
N VAL A 10 23.65 0.00 -28.97
CA VAL A 10 22.38 0.74 -28.92
C VAL A 10 21.20 -0.19 -28.66
N ALA A 11 21.19 -1.40 -29.23
CA ALA A 11 20.15 -2.39 -28.99
C ALA A 11 20.15 -2.92 -27.54
N VAL A 12 21.33 -3.10 -26.94
CA VAL A 12 21.46 -3.54 -25.54
C VAL A 12 21.07 -2.44 -24.56
N LEU A 13 21.39 -1.17 -24.85
CA LEU A 13 20.99 -0.01 -24.03
C LEU A 13 19.47 0.23 -24.01
N PHE A 14 18.75 -0.13 -25.09
CA PHE A 14 17.29 -0.08 -25.14
C PHE A 14 16.61 -1.34 -24.56
N GLY A 15 17.25 -2.50 -24.63
CA GLY A 15 16.70 -3.77 -24.15
C GLY A 15 16.64 -3.93 -22.63
N MET A 16 17.38 -3.12 -21.86
CA MET A 16 17.50 -3.25 -20.40
C MET A 16 16.46 -2.48 -19.58
N GLN A 17 15.55 -1.72 -20.19
CA GLN A 17 14.53 -0.94 -19.44
C GLN A 17 13.19 -1.64 -19.25
N ALA A 18 13.10 -2.95 -19.52
CA ALA A 18 11.86 -3.71 -19.35
C ALA A 18 11.62 -4.12 -17.88
N GLY A 19 11.52 -3.12 -16.99
CA GLY A 19 10.79 -3.29 -15.74
C GLY A 19 9.29 -3.30 -16.06
N LEU A 20 8.74 -4.48 -16.34
CA LEU A 20 7.29 -4.69 -16.50
C LEU A 20 6.59 -4.56 -15.14
N ALA A 21 6.54 -3.34 -14.59
CA ALA A 21 5.59 -3.02 -13.54
C ALA A 21 4.24 -2.71 -14.20
N MET A 22 3.54 -3.75 -14.63
CA MET A 22 2.14 -3.65 -15.04
C MET A 22 1.29 -3.51 -13.78
N ALA A 23 1.14 -2.28 -13.28
CA ALA A 23 0.12 -1.98 -12.30
C ALA A 23 -1.25 -2.13 -12.97
N ALA A 24 -1.87 -3.31 -12.83
CA ALA A 24 -3.22 -3.58 -13.26
C ALA A 24 -4.19 -2.77 -12.39
N ASN A 25 -4.58 -1.59 -12.87
CA ASN A 25 -5.65 -0.79 -12.25
C ASN A 25 -6.92 -0.94 -13.12
N PRO A 26 -8.10 -1.28 -12.56
CA PRO A 26 -9.23 -1.78 -13.35
C PRO A 26 -9.83 -0.82 -14.38
N ASP A 27 -9.56 0.49 -14.33
CA ASP A 27 -10.35 1.43 -15.13
C ASP A 27 -9.61 2.43 -16.03
N THR A 28 -8.26 2.58 -15.96
CA THR A 28 -7.55 3.53 -16.85
C THR A 28 -6.08 3.17 -17.14
N GLY A 29 -5.82 2.32 -18.14
CA GLY A 29 -4.48 2.18 -18.75
C GLY A 29 -3.31 1.89 -17.79
N PRO A 30 -2.05 2.19 -18.17
CA PRO A 30 -0.84 1.83 -17.41
C PRO A 30 -0.56 2.70 -16.16
N GLY A 31 -1.59 3.11 -15.42
CA GLY A 31 -1.46 3.86 -14.17
C GLY A 31 -1.22 5.36 -14.37
N CYS A 32 -0.48 6.01 -13.48
CA CYS A 32 -0.14 7.43 -13.55
C CYS A 32 1.23 7.67 -14.23
N GLY A 33 1.59 8.92 -14.57
CA GLY A 33 2.88 9.27 -15.19
C GLY A 33 2.75 10.04 -16.51
N LEU A 34 3.89 10.48 -17.05
CA LEU A 34 3.95 11.31 -18.27
C LEU A 34 3.32 10.65 -19.49
N GLY A 35 3.39 9.32 -19.61
CA GLY A 35 2.71 8.59 -20.66
C GLY A 35 1.20 8.74 -20.60
N LYS A 36 0.60 8.71 -19.42
CA LYS A 36 -0.84 8.95 -19.29
C LYS A 36 -1.20 10.41 -19.63
N LEU A 37 -0.35 11.37 -19.31
CA LEU A 37 -0.57 12.78 -19.67
C LEU A 37 -0.39 13.04 -21.17
N ALA A 38 0.66 12.48 -21.78
CA ALA A 38 1.00 12.71 -23.19
C ALA A 38 -0.01 12.05 -24.16
N TRP A 39 -0.60 10.93 -23.76
CA TRP A 39 -1.55 10.17 -24.59
C TRP A 39 -2.99 10.21 -24.03
N GLY A 40 -3.22 11.04 -23.01
CA GLY A 40 -4.46 11.15 -22.25
C GLY A 40 -5.62 11.81 -22.97
N ASP A 41 -5.41 12.33 -24.19
CA ASP A 41 -6.47 12.87 -25.05
C ASP A 41 -6.72 11.98 -26.29
N TYR A 42 -6.03 10.84 -26.40
CA TYR A 42 -6.17 9.96 -27.56
C TYR A 42 -7.51 9.22 -27.54
N SER A 43 -8.17 9.13 -28.69
CA SER A 43 -9.44 8.40 -28.83
C SER A 43 -9.25 6.91 -28.51
N HIS A 44 -10.18 6.30 -27.78
CA HIS A 44 -10.15 4.88 -27.43
C HIS A 44 -8.92 4.45 -26.61
N GLN A 45 -8.64 5.13 -25.49
CA GLN A 45 -7.52 4.81 -24.57
C GLN A 45 -7.50 3.39 -24.02
N LYS A 46 -8.65 2.70 -24.08
CA LYS A 46 -8.76 1.29 -23.70
C LYS A 46 -8.19 0.33 -24.76
N ASN A 47 -7.83 0.83 -25.95
CA ASN A 47 -7.22 0.02 -27.00
C ASN A 47 -5.74 -0.26 -26.68
N ILE A 48 -5.25 -1.38 -27.22
CA ILE A 48 -3.88 -1.86 -26.99
C ILE A 48 -2.84 -0.82 -27.41
N ALA A 49 -3.02 -0.17 -28.57
CA ALA A 49 -2.01 0.77 -29.09
C ALA A 49 -1.80 2.00 -28.18
N PRO A 50 -2.85 2.73 -27.74
CA PRO A 50 -2.70 3.81 -26.75
C PRO A 50 -2.08 3.34 -25.44
N GLN A 51 -2.46 2.17 -24.92
CA GLN A 51 -1.89 1.65 -23.68
C GLN A 51 -0.41 1.31 -23.80
N VAL A 52 0.01 0.72 -24.92
CA VAL A 52 1.42 0.45 -25.21
C VAL A 52 2.20 1.76 -25.31
N LEU A 53 1.69 2.77 -26.00
CA LEU A 53 2.37 4.07 -26.11
C LEU A 53 2.48 4.81 -24.78
N MET A 54 1.42 4.77 -23.96
CA MET A 54 1.44 5.27 -22.59
C MET A 54 2.50 4.55 -21.75
N ALA A 55 2.54 3.21 -21.80
CA ALA A 55 3.49 2.40 -21.04
C ALA A 55 4.93 2.59 -21.52
N THR A 56 5.17 2.65 -22.84
CA THR A 56 6.48 2.92 -23.42
C THR A 56 6.97 4.31 -23.04
N THR A 57 6.10 5.32 -23.08
CA THR A 57 6.46 6.68 -22.66
C THR A 57 6.80 6.72 -21.17
N ASN A 58 5.99 6.08 -20.32
CA ASN A 58 6.29 5.95 -18.90
C ASN A 58 7.63 5.24 -18.64
N GLY A 59 7.91 4.16 -19.38
CA GLY A 59 9.15 3.39 -19.28
C GLY A 59 10.36 4.18 -19.74
N SER A 60 10.31 4.81 -20.92
CA SER A 60 11.42 5.56 -21.50
C SER A 60 11.87 6.75 -20.65
N PHE A 61 10.95 7.36 -19.90
CA PHE A 61 11.25 8.52 -19.04
C PHE A 61 11.31 8.17 -17.54
N GLY A 62 11.10 6.91 -17.16
CA GLY A 62 10.99 6.52 -15.74
C GLY A 62 9.94 7.31 -14.96
N SER A 63 8.94 7.87 -15.66
CA SER A 63 8.04 8.87 -15.07
C SER A 63 7.01 8.27 -14.12
N GLY A 64 6.85 6.95 -14.13
CA GLY A 64 6.03 6.26 -13.14
C GLY A 64 6.64 6.37 -11.74
N THR A 65 7.88 5.91 -11.56
CA THR A 65 8.58 5.97 -10.26
C THR A 65 8.88 7.41 -9.83
N PHE A 66 9.34 8.27 -10.75
CA PHE A 66 9.56 9.68 -10.44
C PHE A 66 8.25 10.41 -10.10
N GLY A 67 7.18 10.17 -10.87
CA GLY A 67 5.87 10.77 -10.62
C GLY A 67 5.31 10.35 -9.26
N ILE A 68 5.41 9.06 -8.92
CA ILE A 68 4.97 8.54 -7.61
C ILE A 68 5.76 9.16 -6.46
N SER A 69 7.09 9.26 -6.56
CA SER A 69 7.91 9.79 -5.47
C SER A 69 7.80 11.31 -5.29
N SER A 70 7.59 12.05 -6.38
CA SER A 70 7.47 13.52 -6.37
C SER A 70 6.03 14.03 -6.29
N GLY A 71 5.03 13.17 -6.47
CA GLY A 71 3.62 13.59 -6.59
C GLY A 71 3.33 14.41 -7.86
N THR A 72 4.07 14.17 -8.95
CA THR A 72 3.92 14.90 -10.22
C THR A 72 3.39 13.99 -11.32
N SER A 73 3.16 14.55 -12.51
CA SER A 73 2.75 13.78 -13.71
C SER A 73 1.43 13.00 -13.53
N GLY A 74 0.49 13.56 -12.76
CA GLY A 74 -0.80 12.92 -12.46
C GLY A 74 -0.72 11.76 -11.47
N CYS A 75 0.44 11.52 -10.84
CA CYS A 75 0.59 10.61 -9.71
C CYS A 75 0.38 11.35 -8.40
N THR A 76 -0.33 10.73 -7.46
CA THR A 76 -0.48 11.22 -6.09
C THR A 76 0.27 10.31 -5.14
N ASN A 77 0.77 10.87 -4.04
CA ASN A 77 1.40 10.11 -2.97
C ASN A 77 1.03 10.75 -1.63
N ASP A 78 0.62 9.94 -0.66
CA ASP A 78 0.17 10.43 0.64
C ASP A 78 1.34 10.69 1.62
N GLY A 79 2.58 10.78 1.11
CA GLY A 79 3.81 10.93 1.89
C GLY A 79 4.19 9.71 2.74
N LYS A 80 3.44 8.61 2.60
CA LYS A 80 3.64 7.36 3.35
C LYS A 80 4.49 6.42 2.50
N VAL A 81 5.68 6.07 2.99
CA VAL A 81 6.58 5.13 2.30
C VAL A 81 6.08 3.69 2.45
N MET A 82 5.67 3.31 3.66
CA MET A 82 5.00 2.04 3.98
C MET A 82 4.02 2.33 5.13
N ALA A 83 2.75 2.56 4.81
CA ALA A 83 1.75 2.97 5.81
C ALA A 83 1.54 1.89 6.88
N GLU A 84 1.64 0.61 6.50
CA GLU A 84 1.40 -0.54 7.38
C GLU A 84 2.54 -0.82 8.37
N GLN A 85 3.74 -0.27 8.13
CA GLN A 85 4.91 -0.60 8.95
C GLN A 85 4.96 0.13 10.28
N LYS A 86 4.41 1.35 10.40
CA LYS A 86 4.43 2.08 11.68
C LYS A 86 3.65 1.34 12.77
N THR A 87 2.44 0.88 12.43
CA THR A 87 1.58 0.11 13.32
C THR A 87 2.20 -1.24 13.65
N THR A 88 2.77 -1.91 12.65
CA THR A 88 3.44 -3.21 12.84
C THR A 88 4.65 -3.09 13.75
N LEU A 89 5.52 -2.10 13.53
CA LEU A 89 6.69 -1.83 14.36
C LEU A 89 6.30 -1.45 15.78
N PHE A 90 5.27 -0.61 15.97
CA PHE A 90 4.77 -0.28 17.29
C PHE A 90 4.26 -1.53 18.03
N ALA A 91 3.53 -2.41 17.33
CA ALA A 91 3.02 -3.63 17.91
C ALA A 91 4.10 -4.65 18.22
N GLU A 92 5.17 -4.72 17.43
CA GLU A 92 6.34 -5.55 17.70
C GLU A 92 7.09 -5.07 18.95
N LEU A 93 7.34 -3.76 19.05
CA LEU A 93 8.07 -3.18 20.19
C LEU A 93 7.30 -3.27 21.51
N ASN A 94 5.96 -3.26 21.44
CA ASN A 94 5.09 -3.26 22.62
C ASN A 94 4.27 -4.55 22.74
N PHE A 95 4.71 -5.65 22.11
CA PHE A 95 3.89 -6.85 21.97
C PHE A 95 3.41 -7.42 23.31
N GLU A 96 4.29 -7.54 24.31
CA GLU A 96 3.93 -8.08 25.62
C GLU A 96 2.89 -7.23 26.34
N ASN A 97 3.08 -5.90 26.33
CA ASN A 97 2.14 -4.96 26.94
C ASN A 97 0.81 -4.96 26.18
N LEU A 98 0.83 -4.91 24.86
CA LEU A 98 -0.37 -4.98 24.02
C LEU A 98 -1.12 -6.28 24.24
N SER A 99 -0.43 -7.41 24.32
CA SER A 99 -1.01 -8.72 24.60
C SER A 99 -1.77 -8.72 25.93
N GLN A 100 -1.18 -8.16 26.99
CA GLN A 100 -1.82 -8.04 28.29
C GLN A 100 -3.00 -7.05 28.29
N GLU A 101 -2.81 -5.87 27.70
CA GLU A 101 -3.83 -4.82 27.66
C GLU A 101 -5.02 -5.20 26.77
N MET A 102 -4.78 -5.94 25.68
CA MET A 102 -5.83 -6.54 24.86
C MET A 102 -6.59 -7.61 25.65
N ALA A 103 -5.90 -8.46 26.42
CA ALA A 103 -6.56 -9.44 27.29
C ALA A 103 -7.44 -8.76 28.34
N GLN A 104 -6.98 -7.65 28.91
CA GLN A 104 -7.70 -6.85 29.91
C GLN A 104 -8.80 -5.98 29.30
N GLY A 105 -8.73 -5.69 28.00
CA GLY A 105 -9.66 -4.81 27.28
C GLY A 105 -9.44 -3.32 27.55
N GLN A 106 -8.28 -2.94 28.10
CA GLN A 106 -7.91 -1.56 28.40
C GLN A 106 -6.40 -1.41 28.56
N GLY A 107 -5.87 -0.22 28.25
CA GLY A 107 -4.46 0.09 28.47
C GLY A 107 -3.92 1.23 27.61
N GLU A 108 -2.74 1.73 27.95
CA GLU A 108 -2.14 2.91 27.31
C GLU A 108 -1.52 2.59 25.95
N HIS A 109 -0.93 1.39 25.80
CA HIS A 109 -0.37 0.93 24.53
C HIS A 109 -1.49 0.57 23.57
N LEU A 110 -2.59 0.00 24.06
CA LEU A 110 -3.79 -0.30 23.27
C LEU A 110 -4.49 0.99 22.79
N ALA A 111 -4.57 2.02 23.63
CA ALA A 111 -5.08 3.34 23.24
C ALA A 111 -4.18 4.03 22.21
N SER A 112 -2.86 3.90 22.38
CA SER A 112 -1.87 4.40 21.43
C SER A 112 -1.97 3.67 20.09
N LEU A 113 -2.16 2.35 20.10
CA LEU A 113 -2.40 1.54 18.91
C LEU A 113 -3.69 1.99 18.18
N ALA A 114 -4.78 2.18 18.91
CA ALA A 114 -6.04 2.69 18.36
C ALA A 114 -5.83 4.04 17.66
N THR A 115 -5.07 4.94 18.29
CA THR A 115 -4.75 6.27 17.75
C THR A 115 -3.89 6.16 16.49
N LEU A 116 -2.86 5.29 16.49
CA LEU A 116 -2.01 5.02 15.32
C LEU A 116 -2.81 4.43 14.15
N MET A 117 -3.84 3.63 14.46
CA MET A 117 -4.77 3.06 13.48
C MET A 117 -5.89 4.02 13.06
N GLY A 118 -5.87 5.27 13.53
CA GLY A 118 -6.83 6.31 13.15
C GLY A 118 -8.20 6.17 13.79
N VAL A 119 -8.34 5.39 14.88
CA VAL A 119 -9.61 5.19 15.61
C VAL A 119 -9.96 6.45 16.42
N PRO A 120 -11.10 7.12 16.15
CA PRO A 120 -11.58 8.25 16.94
C PRO A 120 -11.83 7.87 18.39
N THR A 121 -11.63 8.81 19.31
CA THR A 121 -11.80 8.59 20.75
C THR A 121 -13.19 8.05 21.09
N GLU A 122 -14.23 8.46 20.36
CA GLU A 122 -15.61 8.01 20.54
C GLU A 122 -15.81 6.53 20.19
N GLN A 123 -14.90 5.95 19.40
CA GLN A 123 -14.96 4.55 18.95
C GLN A 123 -13.89 3.67 19.60
N GLN A 124 -13.03 4.22 20.46
CA GLN A 124 -11.98 3.46 21.13
C GLN A 124 -12.55 2.36 22.03
N THR A 125 -13.68 2.59 22.70
CA THR A 125 -14.33 1.54 23.51
C THR A 125 -14.76 0.34 22.67
N ALA A 126 -15.31 0.58 21.47
CA ALA A 126 -15.68 -0.48 20.55
C ALA A 126 -14.44 -1.21 20.00
N PHE A 127 -13.36 -0.46 19.73
CA PHE A 127 -12.08 -1.02 19.33
C PHE A 127 -11.49 -1.92 20.42
N PHE A 128 -11.47 -1.50 21.69
CA PHE A 128 -10.93 -2.30 22.79
C PHE A 128 -11.69 -3.61 22.99
N ALA A 129 -13.03 -3.56 22.99
CA ALA A 129 -13.86 -4.75 23.09
C ALA A 129 -13.61 -5.74 21.94
N MET A 130 -13.51 -5.22 20.71
CA MET A 130 -13.18 -6.02 19.54
C MET A 130 -11.79 -6.67 19.66
N THR A 131 -10.78 -5.90 20.08
CA THR A 131 -9.42 -6.43 20.23
C THR A 131 -9.32 -7.51 21.30
N GLN A 132 -10.08 -7.40 22.39
CA GLN A 132 -10.13 -8.40 23.45
C GLN A 132 -10.76 -9.72 22.98
N GLU A 133 -11.87 -9.63 22.23
CA GLU A 133 -12.54 -10.80 21.65
C GLU A 133 -11.57 -11.52 20.68
N ARG A 134 -10.90 -10.77 19.82
CA ARG A 134 -9.93 -11.30 18.86
C ARG A 134 -8.70 -11.88 19.53
N TYR A 135 -8.18 -11.23 20.55
CA TYR A 135 -7.06 -11.75 21.35
C TYR A 135 -7.40 -13.11 21.96
N THR A 136 -8.60 -13.25 22.53
CA THR A 136 -9.09 -14.53 23.06
C THR A 136 -9.12 -15.62 21.99
N SER A 137 -9.46 -15.27 20.75
CA SER A 137 -9.43 -16.21 19.62
C SER A 137 -8.00 -16.56 19.20
N LEU A 138 -7.08 -15.59 19.14
CA LEU A 138 -5.68 -15.78 18.74
C LEU A 138 -4.88 -16.64 19.73
N VAL A 139 -5.11 -16.44 21.03
CA VAL A 139 -4.47 -17.25 22.07
C VAL A 139 -4.95 -18.69 22.02
N LYS A 140 -6.24 -18.92 21.72
CA LYS A 140 -6.80 -20.28 21.57
C LYS A 140 -6.22 -21.05 20.38
N THR A 141 -5.81 -20.36 19.31
CA THR A 141 -5.21 -20.99 18.13
C THR A 141 -3.69 -21.17 18.24
N GLY A 142 -3.05 -20.62 19.28
CA GLY A 142 -1.60 -20.70 19.49
C GLY A 142 -0.79 -19.78 18.56
N GLU A 143 -1.44 -18.89 17.81
CA GLU A 143 -0.81 -17.99 16.83
C GLU A 143 -0.60 -16.57 17.39
N ALA A 144 -0.13 -16.46 18.63
CA ALA A 144 0.15 -15.17 19.27
C ALA A 144 1.53 -14.63 18.86
N SER A 145 1.70 -14.26 17.58
CA SER A 145 2.85 -13.47 17.12
C SER A 145 2.46 -12.00 16.89
N PRO A 146 3.39 -11.03 17.00
CA PRO A 146 3.09 -9.61 16.78
C PRO A 146 2.47 -9.35 15.39
N VAL A 147 3.01 -9.99 14.36
CA VAL A 147 2.55 -9.85 12.98
C VAL A 147 1.16 -10.46 12.80
N ALA A 148 0.91 -11.66 13.35
CA ALA A 148 -0.41 -12.29 13.30
C ALA A 148 -1.47 -11.48 14.07
N MET A 149 -1.08 -10.88 15.20
CA MET A 149 -1.94 -10.02 16.01
C MET A 149 -2.34 -8.76 15.24
N VAL A 150 -1.39 -8.01 14.67
CA VAL A 150 -1.72 -6.79 13.88
C VAL A 150 -2.57 -7.13 12.66
N LYS A 151 -2.25 -8.23 11.97
CA LYS A 151 -3.05 -8.69 10.83
C LYS A 151 -4.49 -8.98 11.26
N ALA A 152 -4.68 -9.73 12.34
CA ALA A 152 -6.00 -10.08 12.84
C ALA A 152 -6.80 -8.85 13.30
N ILE A 153 -6.14 -7.85 13.89
CA ILE A 153 -6.78 -6.58 14.25
C ILE A 153 -7.20 -5.82 12.99
N ASN A 154 -6.34 -5.71 11.97
CA ASN A 154 -6.69 -5.08 10.69
C ASN A 154 -7.87 -5.76 10.00
N ASP A 155 -7.86 -7.09 9.92
CA ASP A 155 -8.96 -7.89 9.35
C ASP A 155 -10.26 -7.68 10.15
N ALA A 156 -10.17 -7.55 11.47
CA ALA A 156 -11.31 -7.30 12.34
C ALA A 156 -11.86 -5.87 12.20
N ILE A 157 -11.01 -4.85 12.08
CA ILE A 157 -11.45 -3.47 11.81
C ILE A 157 -12.20 -3.40 10.48
N ALA A 158 -11.66 -4.01 9.42
CA ALA A 158 -12.25 -4.00 8.09
C ALA A 158 -13.64 -4.68 8.04
N SER A 159 -13.88 -5.66 8.91
CA SER A 159 -15.15 -6.38 9.01
C SER A 159 -16.11 -5.80 10.07
N HIS A 160 -15.64 -4.89 10.92
CA HIS A 160 -16.46 -4.36 12.02
C HIS A 160 -17.39 -3.23 11.53
N PRO A 161 -18.71 -3.32 11.75
CA PRO A 161 -19.70 -2.40 11.17
C PRO A 161 -19.53 -0.93 11.59
N VAL A 162 -18.91 -0.70 12.75
CA VAL A 162 -18.62 0.64 13.29
C VAL A 162 -17.23 1.14 12.88
N LEU A 163 -16.21 0.27 12.90
CA LEU A 163 -14.81 0.66 12.70
C LEU A 163 -14.38 0.63 11.22
N ALA A 164 -15.07 -0.12 10.36
CA ALA A 164 -14.80 -0.17 8.92
C ALA A 164 -15.01 1.19 8.23
N LYS A 165 -15.88 2.05 8.78
CA LYS A 165 -16.11 3.43 8.30
C LYS A 165 -14.99 4.40 8.68
N VAL A 166 -14.14 4.01 9.63
CA VAL A 166 -13.02 4.81 10.14
C VAL A 166 -11.75 4.53 9.35
N SER A 167 -11.52 3.26 8.99
CA SER A 167 -10.33 2.81 8.24
C SER A 167 -10.27 3.29 6.78
N THR A 168 -11.31 3.96 6.28
CA THR A 168 -11.42 4.46 4.89
C THR A 168 -11.10 5.94 4.74
N ARG A 169 -10.56 6.60 5.77
CA ARG A 169 -10.07 7.99 5.71
C ARG A 169 -8.55 8.09 5.75
#